data_AF-A0A2A5DIK5-F1
#
_entry.id   AF-A0A2A5DIK5-F1
#
_cell.length_a   1.000
_cell.length_b   1.000
_cell.length_c   1.000
_cell.angle_alpha   90.00
_cell.angle_beta   90.00
_cell.angle_gamma   90.00
#
_symmetry.space_group_name_H-M   'P 1'
#
loop_
_entity.id
_entity.type
_entity.pdbx_description
1 polymer ?
#
loop_
_entity_poly.entity_id
_entity_poly.type
_entity_poly.pdbx_seq_one_letter_code
_entity_poly.pdbx_strand_id
1 'polypeptide(L)'
;MQECKKNTVRSGVATGGPRNAGFTLLESIIAFAILGIGVAAMSALFSTGLNALEVQGERAMLDSALRSQMELLLSQEMDQLVDGADTAVVNGVNYAVTWVVAGVDLDGDTVDEVGVKSITVTLGDASLTTMAVDHNGLVEKL
;
A
#
# COMPACT_ATOMS: atom_id res chain seq x y z
N MET A 1 36.74 72.45 53.40
CA MET A 1 35.32 72.19 53.07
C MET A 1 35.28 71.43 51.76
N GLN A 2 35.05 70.11 51.80
CA GLN A 2 34.85 69.27 50.62
C GLN A 2 33.43 68.72 50.68
N GLU A 3 32.57 69.15 49.74
CA GLU A 3 31.23 68.60 49.57
C GLU A 3 31.31 67.30 48.78
N CYS A 4 30.98 66.19 49.44
CA CYS A 4 30.81 64.88 48.83
C CYS A 4 29.42 64.81 48.18
N LYS A 5 29.36 65.01 46.86
CA LYS A 5 28.13 64.90 46.04
C LYS A 5 27.79 63.43 45.83
N LYS A 6 26.77 62.91 46.54
CA LYS A 6 26.18 61.58 46.31
C LYS A 6 25.52 61.55 44.93
N ASN A 7 26.11 60.79 44.01
CA ASN A 7 25.54 60.52 42.68
C ASN A 7 24.67 59.26 42.78
N THR A 8 23.34 59.44 42.91
CA THR A 8 22.37 58.34 42.94
C THR A 8 22.00 57.96 41.51
N VAL A 9 22.60 56.89 41.00
CA VAL A 9 22.19 56.26 39.73
C VAL A 9 20.85 55.56 39.96
N ARG A 10 19.75 56.15 39.46
CA ARG A 10 18.44 55.49 39.41
C ARG A 10 18.41 54.56 38.20
N SER A 11 18.43 53.26 38.48
CA SER A 11 18.15 52.19 37.54
C SER A 11 16.71 52.30 37.03
N GLY A 12 16.55 52.65 35.75
CA GLY A 12 15.29 52.58 35.03
C GLY A 12 15.25 51.30 34.21
N VAL A 13 14.86 50.18 34.84
CA VAL A 13 14.48 48.97 34.11
C VAL A 13 13.18 49.27 33.40
N ALA A 14 13.22 49.40 32.07
CA ALA A 14 12.04 49.51 31.23
C ALA A 14 11.23 48.21 31.36
N THR A 15 10.15 48.25 32.14
CA THR A 15 9.11 47.23 32.16
C THR A 15 8.36 47.28 30.84
N GLY A 16 8.91 46.63 29.80
CA GLY A 16 8.21 46.31 28.57
C GLY A 16 7.11 45.30 28.84
N GLY A 17 5.99 45.74 29.42
CA GLY A 17 4.80 44.93 29.53
C GLY A 17 4.31 44.52 28.13
N PRO A 18 3.74 43.32 27.97
CA PRO A 18 3.19 42.89 26.69
C PRO A 18 2.10 43.87 26.27
N ARG A 19 2.34 44.61 25.18
CA ARG A 19 1.29 45.41 24.55
C ARG A 19 0.31 44.40 23.94
N ASN A 20 -0.92 44.38 24.44
CA ASN A 20 -2.02 43.65 23.81
C ASN A 20 -2.33 44.33 22.46
N ALA A 21 -1.53 44.01 21.44
CA ALA A 21 -1.80 44.40 20.07
C ALA A 21 -2.92 43.52 19.53
N GLY A 22 -4.10 44.11 19.31
CA GLY A 22 -5.18 43.43 18.60
C GLY A 22 -4.80 43.16 17.15
N PHE A 23 -5.37 42.11 16.57
CA PHE A 23 -5.19 41.80 15.15
C PHE A 23 -5.74 42.94 14.29
N THR A 24 -4.97 43.40 13.32
CA THR A 24 -5.48 44.37 12.34
C THR A 24 -6.38 43.66 11.33
N LEU A 25 -7.38 44.38 10.78
CA LEU A 25 -8.28 43.82 9.77
C LEU A 25 -7.49 43.32 8.54
N LEU A 26 -6.46 44.05 8.13
CA LEU A 26 -5.58 43.65 7.03
C LEU A 26 -4.87 42.32 7.31
N GLU A 27 -4.33 42.14 8.50
CA GLU A 27 -3.62 40.92 8.89
C GLU A 27 -4.55 39.71 8.91
N SER A 28 -5.80 39.88 9.35
CA SER A 28 -6.80 38.80 9.29
C SER A 28 -7.12 38.37 7.86
N ILE A 29 -7.25 39.32 6.92
CA ILE A 29 -7.49 39.02 5.51
C ILE A 29 -6.32 38.25 4.90
N ILE A 30 -5.09 38.68 5.20
CA ILE A 30 -3.88 37.99 4.74
C ILE A 30 -3.80 36.57 5.33
N ALA A 31 -4.11 36.41 6.63
CA ALA A 31 -4.12 35.10 7.28
C ALA A 31 -5.16 34.15 6.65
N PHE A 32 -6.38 34.64 6.37
CA PHE A 32 -7.40 33.85 5.67
C PHE A 32 -7.00 33.50 4.24
N ALA A 33 -6.32 34.40 3.53
CA ALA A 33 -5.82 34.12 2.18
C ALA A 33 -4.78 32.99 2.20
N ILE A 34 -3.81 33.05 3.12
CA ILE A 34 -2.79 32.00 3.26
C ILE A 34 -3.42 30.68 3.70
N LEU A 35 -4.35 30.72 4.67
CA LEU A 35 -5.06 29.54 5.15
C LEU A 35 -5.87 28.88 4.02
N GLY A 36 -6.57 29.68 3.20
CA GLY A 36 -7.31 29.18 2.06
C GLY A 36 -6.43 28.45 1.04
N ILE A 37 -5.27 29.03 0.70
CA ILE A 37 -4.30 28.38 -0.18
C ILE A 37 -3.76 27.08 0.45
N GLY A 38 -3.46 27.09 1.75
CA GLY A 38 -3.01 25.91 2.47
C GLY A 38 -4.03 24.76 2.46
N VAL A 39 -5.30 25.07 2.72
CA VAL A 39 -6.39 24.07 2.68
C VAL A 39 -6.58 23.51 1.27
N ALA A 40 -6.50 24.35 0.24
CA ALA A 40 -6.59 23.90 -1.15
C ALA A 40 -5.46 22.93 -1.51
N ALA A 41 -4.22 23.26 -1.12
CA ALA A 41 -3.06 22.38 -1.35
C ALA A 41 -3.20 21.03 -0.61
N MET A 42 -3.64 21.06 0.66
CA MET A 42 -3.86 19.83 1.44
C MET A 42 -4.98 18.96 0.84
N SER A 43 -6.04 19.57 0.31
CA SER A 43 -7.16 18.85 -0.30
C SER A 43 -6.73 18.06 -1.55
N ALA A 44 -5.85 18.64 -2.36
CA ALA A 44 -5.31 17.97 -3.55
C ALA A 44 -4.43 16.75 -3.19
N LEU A 45 -3.60 16.87 -2.15
CA LEU A 45 -2.78 15.76 -1.65
C LEU A 45 -3.64 14.65 -1.06
N PHE A 46 -4.67 15.01 -0.28
CA PHE A 46 -5.58 14.06 0.33
C PHE A 46 -6.36 13.26 -0.72
N SER A 47 -6.85 13.92 -1.78
CA SER A 47 -7.56 13.26 -2.88
C SER A 47 -6.68 12.23 -3.60
N THR A 48 -5.42 12.59 -3.89
CA THR A 48 -4.44 11.67 -4.47
C THR A 48 -4.18 10.47 -3.54
N GLY A 49 -4.07 10.73 -2.23
CA GLY A 49 -3.89 9.68 -1.22
C GLY A 49 -5.04 8.69 -1.19
N LEU A 50 -6.30 9.16 -1.23
CA LEU A 50 -7.47 8.29 -1.27
C LEU A 50 -7.53 7.42 -2.53
N ASN A 51 -7.25 7.99 -3.70
CA ASN A 51 -7.22 7.22 -4.95
C ASN A 51 -6.16 6.12 -4.92
N ALA A 52 -5.00 6.40 -4.31
CA ALA A 52 -3.95 5.39 -4.13
C ALA A 52 -4.38 4.25 -3.20
N LEU A 53 -5.18 4.55 -2.17
CA LEU A 53 -5.73 3.54 -1.26
C LEU A 53 -6.79 2.67 -1.93
N GLU A 54 -7.63 3.23 -2.78
CA GLU A 54 -8.65 2.47 -3.51
C GLU A 54 -8.01 1.42 -4.44
N VAL A 55 -7.00 1.82 -5.22
CA VAL A 55 -6.25 0.90 -6.09
C VAL A 55 -5.53 -0.18 -5.28
N GLN A 56 -4.97 0.16 -4.10
CA GLN A 56 -4.36 -0.83 -3.22
C GLN A 56 -5.39 -1.79 -2.62
N GLY A 57 -6.57 -1.28 -2.26
CA GLY A 57 -7.67 -2.09 -1.75
C GLY A 57 -8.13 -3.12 -2.78
N GLU A 58 -8.34 -2.70 -4.02
CA GLU A 58 -8.72 -3.59 -5.13
C GLU A 58 -7.66 -4.69 -5.35
N ARG A 59 -6.38 -4.31 -5.36
CA ARG A 59 -5.26 -5.27 -5.50
C ARG A 59 -5.21 -6.28 -4.36
N ALA A 60 -5.45 -5.84 -3.13
CA ALA A 60 -5.47 -6.76 -1.99
C ALA A 60 -6.63 -7.77 -2.09
N MET A 61 -7.79 -7.35 -2.59
CA MET A 61 -8.92 -8.25 -2.81
C MET A 61 -8.66 -9.24 -3.96
N LEU A 62 -8.05 -8.78 -5.06
CA LEU A 62 -7.62 -9.65 -6.16
C LEU A 62 -6.59 -10.70 -5.69
N ASP A 63 -5.61 -10.30 -4.88
CA ASP A 63 -4.62 -11.22 -4.29
C ASP A 63 -5.28 -12.27 -3.40
N SER A 64 -6.27 -11.87 -2.59
CA SER A 64 -7.06 -12.81 -1.78
C SER A 64 -7.84 -13.80 -2.65
N ALA A 65 -8.43 -13.34 -3.75
CA ALA A 65 -9.17 -14.21 -4.68
C ALA A 65 -8.23 -15.18 -5.40
N LEU A 66 -7.06 -14.72 -5.85
CA LEU A 66 -6.01 -15.55 -6.44
C LEU A 66 -5.54 -16.63 -5.47
N ARG A 67 -5.25 -16.28 -4.21
CA ARG A 67 -4.87 -17.27 -3.18
C ARG A 67 -5.97 -18.28 -2.94
N SER A 68 -7.22 -17.85 -2.83
CA SER A 68 -8.35 -18.77 -2.64
C SER A 68 -8.52 -19.75 -3.80
N GLN A 69 -8.35 -19.27 -5.05
CA GLN A 69 -8.40 -20.14 -6.23
C GLN A 69 -7.20 -21.09 -6.27
N MET A 70 -6.01 -20.62 -5.88
CA MET A 70 -4.83 -21.46 -5.78
C MET A 70 -5.02 -22.57 -4.74
N GLU A 71 -5.57 -22.26 -3.57
CA GLU A 71 -5.88 -23.26 -2.54
C GLU A 71 -6.88 -24.32 -3.05
N LEU A 72 -7.89 -23.89 -3.82
CA LEU A 72 -8.84 -24.82 -4.45
C LEU A 72 -8.12 -25.76 -5.43
N LEU A 73 -7.26 -25.23 -6.31
CA LEU A 73 -6.50 -26.04 -7.26
C LEU A 73 -5.53 -26.98 -6.55
N LEU A 74 -4.85 -26.51 -5.49
CA LEU A 74 -3.94 -27.32 -4.69
C LEU A 74 -4.65 -28.42 -3.88
N SER A 75 -5.97 -28.29 -3.66
CA SER A 75 -6.77 -29.33 -3.00
C SER A 75 -7.20 -30.47 -3.93
N GLN A 76 -7.05 -30.29 -5.25
CA GLN A 76 -7.35 -31.32 -6.24
C GLN A 76 -6.21 -32.33 -6.35
N GLU A 77 -6.54 -33.55 -6.78
CA GLU A 77 -5.52 -34.57 -7.07
C GLU A 77 -4.68 -34.17 -8.28
N MET A 78 -3.38 -34.48 -8.27
CA MET A 78 -2.43 -34.06 -9.32
C MET A 78 -2.86 -34.50 -10.73
N ASP A 79 -3.52 -35.65 -10.84
CA ASP A 79 -4.03 -36.20 -12.11
C ASP A 79 -5.25 -35.44 -12.64
N GLN A 80 -5.97 -34.72 -11.77
CA GLN A 80 -7.13 -33.90 -12.13
C GLN A 80 -6.72 -32.45 -12.46
N LEU A 81 -5.51 -32.03 -12.10
CA LEU A 81 -5.00 -30.70 -12.45
C LEU A 81 -4.75 -30.59 -13.95
N VAL A 82 -5.62 -29.82 -14.59
CA VAL A 82 -5.59 -29.44 -16.00
C VAL A 82 -5.88 -27.96 -16.15
N ASP A 83 -5.49 -27.38 -17.29
CA ASP A 83 -5.82 -26.01 -17.66
C ASP A 83 -7.32 -25.75 -17.58
N GLY A 84 -7.69 -24.54 -17.19
CA GLY A 84 -9.09 -24.19 -17.04
C GLY A 84 -9.34 -22.70 -16.87
N ALA A 85 -10.63 -22.41 -16.74
CA ALA A 85 -11.12 -21.06 -16.55
C ALA A 85 -12.38 -21.07 -15.69
N ASP A 86 -12.57 -20.00 -14.94
CA ASP A 86 -13.76 -19.75 -14.13
C ASP A 86 -14.00 -18.23 -14.03
N THR A 87 -14.97 -17.82 -13.22
CA THR A 87 -15.27 -16.42 -12.90
C THR A 87 -15.24 -16.21 -11.41
N ALA A 88 -14.57 -15.14 -10.98
CA ALA A 88 -14.57 -14.70 -9.58
C ALA A 88 -15.22 -13.32 -9.48
N VAL A 89 -16.05 -13.14 -8.45
CA VAL A 89 -16.67 -11.85 -8.14
C VAL A 89 -15.84 -11.14 -7.09
N VAL A 90 -15.18 -10.05 -7.47
CA VAL A 90 -14.38 -9.21 -6.56
C VAL A 90 -15.00 -7.82 -6.52
N ASN A 91 -15.44 -7.40 -5.34
CA ASN A 91 -16.11 -6.12 -5.14
C ASN A 91 -17.31 -5.87 -6.08
N GLY A 92 -18.07 -6.93 -6.40
CA GLY A 92 -19.22 -6.86 -7.30
C GLY A 92 -18.88 -6.81 -8.80
N VAL A 93 -17.60 -6.86 -9.16
CA VAL A 93 -17.13 -6.97 -10.55
C VAL A 93 -16.75 -8.42 -10.83
N ASN A 94 -17.17 -8.92 -11.99
CA ASN A 94 -16.82 -10.26 -12.45
C ASN A 94 -15.48 -10.22 -13.18
N TYR A 95 -14.50 -10.96 -12.67
CA TYR A 95 -13.22 -11.16 -13.33
C TYR A 95 -13.13 -12.58 -13.87
N ALA A 96 -12.57 -12.72 -15.07
CA ALA A 96 -12.22 -14.02 -15.62
C ALA A 96 -10.98 -14.56 -14.90
N VAL A 97 -11.11 -15.73 -14.29
CA VAL A 97 -10.01 -16.50 -13.72
C VAL A 97 -9.57 -17.48 -14.79
N THR A 98 -8.27 -17.56 -15.07
CA THR A 98 -7.70 -18.64 -15.89
C THR A 98 -6.56 -19.28 -15.13
N TRP A 99 -6.32 -20.56 -15.35
CA TRP A 99 -5.13 -21.22 -14.84
C TRP A 99 -4.49 -22.12 -15.89
N VAL A 100 -3.17 -22.13 -15.85
CA VAL A 100 -2.33 -22.97 -16.70
C VAL A 100 -1.53 -23.90 -15.80
N VAL A 101 -1.53 -25.17 -16.16
CA VAL A 101 -0.83 -26.25 -15.49
C VAL A 101 0.24 -26.77 -16.46
N ALA A 102 1.51 -26.61 -16.09
CA ALA A 102 2.64 -27.08 -16.88
C ALA A 102 3.44 -28.12 -16.11
N GLY A 103 4.07 -29.05 -16.83
CA GLY A 103 5.16 -29.84 -16.27
C GLY A 103 6.33 -28.93 -15.88
N VAL A 104 7.17 -29.44 -14.99
CA VAL A 104 8.38 -28.76 -14.53
C VAL A 104 9.53 -29.71 -14.77
N ASP A 105 10.66 -29.17 -15.24
CA ASP A 105 11.97 -29.79 -15.26
C ASP A 105 12.82 -29.13 -14.15
N LEU A 106 13.12 -29.89 -13.09
CA LEU A 106 13.86 -29.46 -11.90
C LEU A 106 15.36 -29.74 -12.01
N ASP A 107 15.79 -30.70 -12.83
CA ASP A 107 17.19 -31.12 -12.92
C ASP A 107 17.93 -30.69 -14.20
N GLY A 108 17.19 -30.15 -15.17
CA GLY A 108 17.68 -29.57 -16.41
C GLY A 108 17.94 -30.58 -17.52
N ASP A 109 17.39 -31.79 -17.44
CA ASP A 109 17.55 -32.84 -18.44
C ASP A 109 16.54 -32.76 -19.61
N THR A 110 15.68 -31.74 -19.60
CA THR A 110 14.58 -31.49 -20.57
C THR A 110 13.40 -32.44 -20.49
N VAL A 111 13.30 -33.23 -19.42
CA VAL A 111 12.17 -34.12 -19.12
C VAL A 111 11.43 -33.57 -17.90
N ASP A 112 10.11 -33.42 -18.02
CA ASP A 112 9.30 -32.98 -16.89
C ASP A 112 9.23 -34.06 -15.80
N GLU A 113 9.37 -33.69 -14.51
CA GLU A 113 9.24 -34.64 -13.42
C GLU A 113 7.80 -35.10 -13.21
N VAL A 114 7.64 -36.43 -13.19
CA VAL A 114 6.38 -37.06 -12.80
C VAL A 114 6.11 -36.73 -11.33
N GLY A 115 5.01 -36.02 -11.07
CA GLY A 115 4.59 -35.64 -9.72
C GLY A 115 4.90 -34.19 -9.33
N VAL A 116 5.44 -33.38 -10.25
CA VAL A 116 5.59 -31.92 -10.04
C VAL A 116 4.89 -31.18 -11.17
N LYS A 117 4.05 -30.20 -10.81
CA LYS A 117 3.38 -29.32 -11.76
C LYS A 117 3.50 -27.86 -11.34
N SER A 118 3.73 -26.97 -12.30
CA SER A 118 3.63 -25.52 -12.11
C SER A 118 2.22 -25.07 -12.43
N ILE A 119 1.60 -24.34 -11.51
CA ILE A 119 0.24 -23.81 -11.64
C ILE A 119 0.36 -22.29 -11.66
N THR A 120 -0.12 -21.67 -12.73
CA THR A 120 -0.22 -20.21 -12.82
C THR A 120 -1.68 -19.81 -12.92
N VAL A 121 -2.20 -19.14 -11.89
CA VAL A 121 -3.56 -18.58 -11.86
C VAL A 121 -3.47 -17.10 -12.23
N THR A 122 -4.34 -16.65 -13.13
CA THR A 122 -4.42 -15.26 -13.61
C THR A 122 -5.82 -14.71 -13.39
N LEU A 123 -5.89 -13.49 -12.88
CA LEU A 123 -7.12 -12.76 -12.61
C LEU A 123 -6.92 -11.27 -12.93
N GLY A 124 -7.47 -10.81 -14.05
CA GLY A 124 -7.27 -9.42 -14.50
C GLY A 124 -5.80 -9.13 -14.81
N ASP A 125 -5.20 -8.15 -14.13
CA ASP A 125 -3.77 -7.79 -14.23
C ASP A 125 -2.89 -8.49 -13.19
N ALA A 126 -3.46 -9.33 -12.33
CA ALA A 126 -2.76 -10.06 -11.29
C ALA A 126 -2.59 -11.53 -11.66
N SER A 127 -1.45 -12.12 -11.28
CA SER A 127 -1.17 -13.53 -11.47
C SER A 127 -0.39 -14.09 -10.29
N LEU A 128 -0.65 -15.36 -9.94
CA LEU A 128 0.06 -16.10 -8.92
C LEU A 128 0.54 -17.43 -9.52
N THR A 129 1.82 -17.73 -9.34
CA THR A 129 2.41 -19.02 -9.77
C THR A 129 2.88 -19.79 -8.54
N THR A 130 2.58 -21.08 -8.49
CA THR A 130 3.07 -22.00 -7.46
C THR A 130 3.45 -23.33 -8.07
N MET A 131 4.15 -24.15 -7.29
CA MET A 131 4.43 -25.54 -7.62
C MET A 131 3.56 -26.44 -6.75
N ALA A 132 2.92 -27.42 -7.37
CA ALA A 132 2.27 -28.52 -6.68
C ALA A 132 3.18 -29.75 -6.78
N VAL A 133 3.34 -30.45 -5.66
CA VAL A 133 4.14 -31.67 -5.56
C VAL A 133 3.27 -32.77 -4.98
N ASP A 134 3.21 -33.91 -5.65
CA ASP A 134 2.51 -35.07 -5.11
C ASP A 134 3.33 -35.68 -3.96
N HIS A 135 2.69 -35.77 -2.79
CA HIS A 135 3.26 -36.35 -1.59
C HIS A 135 3.00 -37.86 -1.47
N ASN A 136 2.24 -38.47 -2.37
CA ASN A 136 1.87 -39.89 -2.32
C ASN A 136 2.95 -40.87 -2.80
N GLY A 137 4.14 -40.37 -3.15
CA GLY A 137 5.34 -41.18 -3.15
C GLY A 137 6.13 -41.05 -4.43
N LEU A 138 7.36 -40.54 -4.24
CA LEU A 138 8.47 -40.51 -5.17
C LEU A 138 8.40 -39.34 -6.18
N VAL A 139 9.15 -38.29 -5.87
CA VAL A 139 9.88 -37.57 -6.93
C VAL A 139 10.91 -38.59 -7.44
N GLU A 140 10.44 -39.56 -8.22
CA GLU A 140 11.22 -40.71 -8.64
C GLU A 140 12.15 -40.23 -9.74
N LYS A 141 13.43 -40.09 -9.36
CA LYS A 141 14.52 -39.83 -10.30
C LYS A 141 14.58 -41.00 -11.28
N LEU A 142 14.11 -40.78 -12.51
CA LEU A 142 14.36 -41.72 -13.63
C LEU A 142 15.81 -41.61 -14.10
#